data_AF-A0A960G1V2-F1
#
_entry.id   AF-A0A960G1V2-F1
#
_cell.length_a   1.000
_cell.length_b   1.000
_cell.length_c   1.000
_cell.angle_alpha   90.00
_cell.angle_beta   90.00
_cell.angle_gamma   90.00
#
_symmetry.space_group_name_H-M   'P 1'
#
loop_
_entity.id
_entity.type
_entity.pdbx_description
1 polymer ?
#
loop_
_entity_poly.entity_id
_entity_poly.type
_entity_poly.pdbx_seq_one_letter_code
_entity_poly.pdbx_strand_id
1 'polypeptide(L)'
;MAVLVMLTGAVPAHAKVTVTVSEEVVARGETAMIRAAVRPKAKFCTYWLKGRTRKMLSTKRVRNGQSTLRYVTKALVPGTYRVTVYCGKSGKGSARLKVGDTTPATTPVPDPIVPPTSSPQPPLPPLPPPASQAATCSVAESGGRYRPTDRVAAAGIRLSNTSTGKDATWIEVTANFWSGDTIVATENRYLERIPAGQSLFVGFDSVYVDRPITKLSSFATCKSEPAGAARQVVGGTATAVPTVLDDIDVQGQFTNTYPFTLSSLAAIDYVTRGSDGKINGGGFTFTSSRVPVGATMGWQIHNPAFSPTELPASIEFTVEPEPA
;
A
#
# COMPACT_ATOMS: atom_id res chain seq x y z
N MET A 1 18.76 23.48 -12.78
CA MET A 1 17.48 24.12 -13.13
C MET A 1 16.87 23.34 -14.29
N ALA A 2 15.82 22.57 -14.03
CA ALA A 2 15.09 21.85 -15.07
C ALA A 2 13.65 22.36 -15.09
N VAL A 3 13.23 22.82 -16.27
CA VAL A 3 11.97 23.51 -16.51
C VAL A 3 10.81 22.50 -16.47
N LEU A 4 9.81 22.86 -15.66
CA LEU A 4 8.49 22.24 -15.56
C LEU A 4 7.79 22.24 -16.92
N VAL A 5 7.54 21.06 -17.50
CA VAL A 5 6.61 20.92 -18.62
C VAL A 5 5.35 20.26 -18.09
N MET A 6 4.36 21.07 -17.72
CA MET A 6 3.00 20.61 -17.46
C MET A 6 2.36 20.24 -18.81
N LEU A 7 2.21 18.95 -19.10
CA LEU A 7 1.28 18.50 -20.15
C LEU A 7 -0.13 18.46 -19.56
N THR A 8 -0.76 19.62 -19.51
CA THR A 8 -2.22 19.75 -19.37
C THR A 8 -2.89 19.24 -20.64
N GLY A 9 -3.22 17.95 -20.66
CA GLY A 9 -4.16 17.41 -21.64
C GLY A 9 -5.57 17.91 -21.34
N ALA A 10 -6.08 18.84 -22.15
CA ALA A 10 -7.41 19.41 -22.03
C ALA A 10 -8.51 18.32 -22.03
N VAL A 11 -9.41 18.42 -21.05
CA VAL A 11 -10.52 17.51 -20.81
C VAL A 11 -11.65 17.81 -21.82
N PRO A 12 -12.15 16.83 -22.60
CA PRO A 12 -13.34 17.05 -23.42
C PRO A 12 -14.56 17.21 -22.50
N ALA A 13 -15.22 18.37 -22.56
CA ALA A 13 -16.31 18.81 -21.69
C ALA A 13 -17.61 17.95 -21.73
N HIS A 14 -17.66 16.88 -22.53
CA HIS A 14 -18.85 16.04 -22.72
C HIS A 14 -18.67 14.56 -22.33
N ALA A 15 -17.47 14.14 -21.88
CA ALA A 15 -17.24 12.74 -21.51
C ALA A 15 -17.73 12.44 -20.09
N LYS A 16 -18.92 11.82 -19.97
CA LYS A 16 -19.50 11.39 -18.68
C LYS A 16 -18.68 10.29 -17.95
N VAL A 17 -17.80 9.60 -18.68
CA VAL A 17 -16.83 8.63 -18.14
C VAL A 17 -15.46 8.95 -18.72
N THR A 18 -14.50 9.29 -17.86
CA THR A 18 -13.10 9.48 -18.24
C THR A 18 -12.30 8.27 -17.83
N VAL A 19 -11.51 7.70 -18.76
CA VAL A 19 -10.70 6.50 -18.50
C VAL A 19 -9.23 6.89 -18.59
N THR A 20 -8.46 6.48 -17.58
CA THR A 20 -7.01 6.66 -17.51
C THR A 20 -6.34 5.31 -17.25
N VAL A 21 -5.16 5.13 -17.84
CA VAL A 21 -4.28 3.96 -17.63
C VAL A 21 -3.04 4.47 -16.91
N SER A 22 -2.51 3.70 -15.96
CA SER A 22 -1.40 4.11 -15.08
C SER A 22 -0.14 4.54 -15.83
N GLU A 23 0.15 3.89 -16.96
CA GLU A 23 1.34 4.14 -17.74
C GLU A 23 1.03 4.11 -19.22
N GLU A 24 1.83 4.83 -20.02
CA GLU A 24 1.66 4.85 -21.46
C GLU A 24 2.05 3.51 -22.10
N VAL A 25 3.07 2.82 -21.55
CA VAL A 25 3.55 1.49 -21.95
C VAL A 25 3.79 0.65 -20.69
N VAL A 26 3.15 -0.52 -20.61
CA VAL A 26 3.27 -1.48 -19.49
C VAL A 26 4.02 -2.71 -20.00
N ALA A 27 5.01 -3.26 -19.28
CA ALA A 27 5.69 -4.45 -19.78
C ALA A 27 4.77 -5.69 -19.75
N ARG A 28 5.03 -6.66 -20.61
CA ARG A 28 4.30 -7.91 -20.65
C ARG A 28 4.53 -8.69 -19.36
N GLY A 29 3.44 -9.01 -18.65
CA GLY A 29 3.50 -9.71 -17.37
C GLY A 29 3.30 -8.78 -16.18
N GLU A 30 3.40 -7.47 -16.38
CA GLU A 30 3.13 -6.47 -15.35
C GLU A 30 1.64 -6.12 -15.24
N THR A 31 1.29 -5.34 -14.23
CA THR A 31 -0.09 -4.96 -13.93
C THR A 31 -0.40 -3.57 -14.45
N ALA A 32 -1.30 -3.48 -15.44
CA ALA A 32 -1.88 -2.21 -15.86
C ALA A 32 -3.02 -1.81 -14.91
N MET A 33 -2.95 -0.61 -14.34
CA MET A 33 -4.03 -0.01 -13.57
C MET A 33 -4.92 0.83 -14.51
N ILE A 34 -6.21 0.48 -14.61
CA ILE A 34 -7.20 1.20 -15.39
C ILE A 34 -8.16 1.88 -14.42
N ARG A 35 -8.23 3.21 -14.45
CA ARG A 35 -9.18 4.01 -13.66
C ARG A 35 -10.27 4.57 -14.56
N ALA A 36 -11.50 4.58 -14.06
CA ALA A 36 -12.64 5.23 -14.67
C ALA A 36 -13.25 6.23 -13.67
N ALA A 37 -13.12 7.52 -13.96
CA ALA A 37 -13.84 8.58 -13.25
C ALA A 37 -15.21 8.78 -13.91
N VAL A 38 -16.28 8.80 -13.10
CA VAL A 38 -17.66 8.74 -13.59
C VAL A 38 -18.50 9.88 -13.03
N ARG A 39 -19.16 10.63 -13.92
CA ARG A 39 -20.18 11.65 -13.59
C ARG A 39 -21.43 11.39 -14.45
N PRO A 40 -22.61 11.01 -13.93
CA PRO A 40 -23.10 10.94 -12.53
C PRO A 40 -22.91 9.55 -11.86
N LYS A 41 -23.31 9.39 -10.57
CA LYS A 41 -23.14 8.20 -9.70
C LYS A 41 -23.62 6.88 -10.33
N ALA A 42 -22.81 6.27 -11.19
CA ALA A 42 -22.98 4.88 -11.59
C ALA A 42 -22.70 3.96 -10.40
N LYS A 43 -23.39 2.81 -10.30
CA LYS A 43 -23.12 1.80 -9.26
C LYS A 43 -22.00 0.84 -9.67
N PHE A 44 -21.90 0.51 -10.97
CA PHE A 44 -20.93 -0.43 -11.52
C PHE A 44 -20.40 0.04 -12.87
N CYS A 45 -19.16 -0.33 -13.16
CA CYS A 45 -18.49 -0.14 -14.43
C CYS A 45 -17.93 -1.46 -14.94
N THR A 46 -18.13 -1.77 -16.22
CA THR A 46 -17.62 -2.97 -16.88
C THR A 46 -16.49 -2.61 -17.83
N TYR A 47 -15.36 -3.29 -17.67
CA TYR A 47 -14.11 -3.07 -18.36
C TYR A 47 -13.96 -4.07 -19.50
N TRP A 48 -13.69 -3.55 -20.68
CA TRP A 48 -13.45 -4.32 -21.88
C TRP A 48 -12.09 -3.97 -22.45
N LEU A 49 -11.37 -4.98 -22.92
CA LEU A 49 -10.14 -4.80 -23.67
C LEU A 49 -10.38 -5.19 -25.12
N LYS A 50 -9.96 -4.34 -26.05
CA LYS A 50 -9.99 -4.60 -27.48
C LYS A 50 -8.58 -4.49 -28.05
N GLY A 51 -8.01 -5.63 -28.42
CA GLY A 51 -6.80 -5.75 -29.25
C GLY A 51 -7.17 -6.40 -30.58
N ARG A 52 -6.57 -7.56 -30.90
CA ARG A 52 -7.02 -8.44 -32.00
C ARG A 52 -8.41 -9.03 -31.77
N THR A 53 -8.72 -9.39 -30.52
CA THR A 53 -10.04 -9.84 -30.09
C THR A 53 -10.61 -8.91 -29.02
N ARG A 54 -11.94 -8.93 -28.84
CA ARG A 54 -12.62 -8.18 -27.79
C ARG A 54 -12.85 -9.11 -26.60
N LYS A 55 -12.31 -8.76 -25.44
CA LYS A 55 -12.44 -9.53 -24.19
C LYS A 55 -13.02 -8.66 -23.07
N MET A 56 -14.01 -9.19 -22.35
CA MET A 56 -14.45 -8.58 -21.10
C MET A 56 -13.43 -8.92 -20.01
N LEU A 57 -12.95 -7.90 -19.29
CA LEU A 57 -11.97 -8.09 -18.22
C LEU A 57 -12.66 -8.33 -16.88
N SER A 58 -13.54 -7.40 -16.47
CA SER A 58 -14.21 -7.45 -15.18
C SER A 58 -15.33 -6.41 -15.09
N THR A 59 -16.24 -6.60 -14.14
CA THR A 59 -17.17 -5.56 -13.67
C THR A 59 -16.76 -5.15 -12.26
N LYS A 60 -16.56 -3.85 -12.03
CA LYS A 60 -16.16 -3.30 -10.73
C LYS A 60 -17.20 -2.29 -10.24
N ARG A 61 -17.40 -2.26 -8.92
CA ARG A 61 -18.24 -1.26 -8.27
C ARG A 61 -17.57 0.12 -8.36
N VAL A 62 -18.38 1.16 -8.42
CA VAL A 62 -17.92 2.55 -8.35
C VAL A 62 -17.96 2.98 -6.88
N ARG A 63 -16.86 3.52 -6.37
CA ARG A 63 -16.72 4.09 -5.03
C ARG A 63 -16.17 5.51 -5.17
N ASN A 64 -16.78 6.48 -4.49
CA ASN A 64 -16.38 7.89 -4.53
C ASN A 64 -16.26 8.48 -5.95
N GLY A 65 -17.17 8.10 -6.86
CA GLY A 65 -17.16 8.58 -8.25
C GLY A 65 -16.08 7.96 -9.14
N GLN A 66 -15.34 6.97 -8.64
CA GLN A 66 -14.29 6.27 -9.39
C GLN A 66 -14.48 4.75 -9.35
N SER A 67 -13.98 4.09 -10.39
CA SER A 67 -13.83 2.64 -10.43
C SER A 67 -12.44 2.32 -10.93
N THR A 68 -11.81 1.30 -10.35
CA THR A 68 -10.42 0.93 -10.65
C THR A 68 -10.32 -0.57 -10.92
N LEU A 69 -9.57 -0.93 -11.96
CA LEU A 69 -9.24 -2.31 -12.30
C LEU A 69 -7.71 -2.46 -12.40
N ARG A 70 -7.17 -3.42 -11.64
CA ARG A 70 -5.81 -3.95 -11.84
C ARG A 70 -5.88 -5.13 -12.82
N TYR A 71 -5.18 -5.05 -13.93
CA TYR A 71 -5.17 -6.08 -14.97
C TYR A 71 -3.74 -6.51 -15.33
N VAL A 72 -3.44 -7.80 -15.14
CA VAL A 72 -2.13 -8.38 -15.46
C VAL A 72 -2.02 -8.66 -16.97
N THR A 73 -1.01 -8.10 -17.63
CA THR A 73 -0.81 -8.15 -19.09
C THR A 73 -0.14 -9.45 -19.58
N LYS A 74 0.12 -10.43 -18.70
CA LYS A 74 0.83 -11.69 -19.01
C LYS A 74 0.33 -12.42 -20.25
N ALA A 75 -0.99 -12.42 -20.46
CA ALA A 75 -1.65 -13.07 -21.60
C ALA A 75 -1.78 -12.18 -22.85
N LEU A 76 -1.32 -10.93 -22.79
CA LEU A 76 -1.31 -10.01 -23.93
C LEU A 76 0.02 -10.15 -24.68
N VAL A 77 -0.07 -10.09 -26.01
CA VAL A 77 1.10 -9.89 -26.85
C VAL A 77 1.50 -8.41 -26.79
N PRO A 78 2.78 -8.07 -26.97
CA PRO A 78 3.19 -6.68 -27.08
C PRO A 78 2.42 -5.97 -28.21
N GLY A 79 1.99 -4.73 -27.95
CA GLY A 79 1.16 -3.96 -28.87
C GLY A 79 0.22 -2.97 -28.18
N THR A 80 -0.58 -2.26 -28.98
CA THR A 80 -1.53 -1.26 -28.46
C THR A 80 -2.94 -1.85 -28.33
N TYR A 81 -3.52 -1.74 -27.15
CA TYR A 81 -4.87 -2.18 -26.80
C TYR A 81 -5.76 -0.98 -26.49
N ARG A 82 -7.04 -1.05 -26.87
CA ARG A 82 -8.06 -0.10 -26.43
C ARG A 82 -8.80 -0.66 -25.24
N VAL A 83 -8.70 0.03 -24.11
CA VAL A 83 -9.51 -0.23 -22.93
C VAL A 83 -10.79 0.59 -23.04
N THR A 84 -11.95 -0.04 -22.95
CA THR A 84 -13.25 0.63 -22.94
C THR A 84 -13.99 0.31 -21.66
N VAL A 85 -14.48 1.33 -20.97
CA VAL A 85 -15.22 1.18 -19.72
C VAL A 85 -16.65 1.65 -19.95
N TYR A 86 -17.62 0.81 -19.60
CA TYR A 86 -19.05 1.09 -19.70
C TYR A 86 -19.65 1.18 -18.29
N CYS A 87 -20.28 2.29 -17.95
CA CYS A 87 -20.82 2.54 -16.61
C CYS A 87 -22.35 2.76 -16.66
N GLY A 88 -23.06 1.88 -17.35
CA GLY A 88 -24.52 1.93 -17.49
C GLY A 88 -25.02 3.26 -18.08
N LYS A 89 -26.00 3.89 -17.42
CA LYS A 89 -26.59 5.18 -17.82
C LYS A 89 -25.61 6.35 -17.75
N SER A 90 -24.47 6.20 -17.06
CA SER A 90 -23.41 7.21 -17.02
C SER A 90 -22.53 7.20 -18.27
N GLY A 91 -22.75 6.27 -19.21
CA GLY A 91 -22.09 6.28 -20.52
C GLY A 91 -20.83 5.41 -20.58
N LYS A 92 -19.97 5.68 -21.56
CA LYS A 92 -18.74 4.93 -21.83
C LYS A 92 -17.55 5.86 -22.04
N GLY A 93 -16.37 5.41 -21.63
CA GLY A 93 -15.09 6.06 -21.90
C GLY A 93 -14.06 5.06 -22.41
N SER A 94 -12.98 5.53 -23.02
CA SER A 94 -11.91 4.64 -23.49
C SER A 94 -10.53 5.27 -23.40
N ALA A 95 -9.53 4.44 -23.14
CA ALA A 95 -8.12 4.80 -23.11
C ALA A 95 -7.28 3.79 -23.91
N ARG A 96 -6.04 4.16 -24.22
CA ARG A 96 -5.06 3.26 -24.86
C ARG A 96 -4.14 2.68 -23.78
N LEU A 97 -3.84 1.40 -23.91
CA LEU A 97 -2.86 0.66 -23.12
C LEU A 97 -1.84 0.09 -24.10
N LYS A 98 -0.56 0.48 -24.04
CA LYS A 98 0.50 -0.16 -24.82
C LYS A 98 1.19 -1.21 -23.96
N VAL A 99 1.53 -2.35 -24.54
CA VAL A 99 2.27 -3.44 -23.89
C VAL A 99 3.62 -3.64 -24.56
N GLY A 100 4.73 -3.63 -23.81
CA GLY A 100 6.11 -3.81 -24.29
C GLY A 100 6.77 -5.12 -23.84
N ASP A 101 7.94 -5.46 -24.41
CA ASP A 101 8.76 -6.62 -24.01
C ASP A 101 9.94 -6.19 -23.14
N THR A 102 10.15 -6.82 -21.97
CA THR A 102 11.40 -6.71 -21.21
C THR A 102 11.76 -8.02 -20.51
N THR A 103 13.01 -8.46 -20.72
CA THR A 103 13.67 -9.62 -20.08
C THR A 103 14.78 -9.07 -19.16
N PRO A 104 14.94 -9.50 -17.89
CA PRO A 104 16.03 -9.02 -17.03
C PRO A 104 17.35 -9.78 -17.27
N ALA A 105 18.49 -9.07 -17.22
CA ALA A 105 19.85 -9.60 -17.42
C ALA A 105 20.60 -9.85 -16.09
N THR A 106 21.37 -10.93 -16.00
CA THR A 106 22.24 -11.29 -14.86
C THR A 106 23.72 -11.05 -15.20
N THR A 107 24.52 -10.56 -14.24
CA THR A 107 25.99 -10.37 -14.38
C THR A 107 26.74 -11.23 -13.34
N PRO A 108 27.89 -11.88 -13.67
CA PRO A 108 28.64 -12.75 -12.75
C PRO A 108 29.78 -12.01 -12.00
N VAL A 109 30.14 -12.53 -10.81
CA VAL A 109 31.22 -12.03 -9.92
C VAL A 109 32.47 -12.93 -10.04
N PRO A 110 33.73 -12.42 -9.98
CA PRO A 110 34.95 -13.22 -10.03
C PRO A 110 35.51 -13.60 -8.63
N ASP A 111 36.22 -14.74 -8.58
CA ASP A 111 36.75 -15.40 -7.37
C ASP A 111 37.94 -14.69 -6.69
N PRO A 112 38.12 -14.83 -5.35
CA PRO A 112 39.32 -14.36 -4.64
C PRO A 112 40.42 -15.43 -4.45
N ILE A 113 41.66 -14.94 -4.45
CA ILE A 113 42.94 -15.65 -4.27
C ILE A 113 43.20 -15.98 -2.78
N VAL A 114 43.72 -17.20 -2.51
CA VAL A 114 44.03 -17.75 -1.17
C VAL A 114 45.54 -17.69 -0.86
N PRO A 115 45.97 -17.38 0.39
CA PRO A 115 47.29 -17.74 0.92
C PRO A 115 47.23 -18.89 1.97
N PRO A 116 48.37 -19.55 2.29
CA PRO A 116 48.35 -20.95 2.69
C PRO A 116 48.38 -21.24 4.20
N THR A 117 47.65 -22.31 4.54
CA THR A 117 47.90 -23.37 5.54
C THR A 117 48.21 -23.04 7.01
N SER A 118 47.26 -23.44 7.86
CA SER A 118 47.53 -24.18 9.10
C SER A 118 46.66 -25.45 9.15
N SER A 119 47.24 -26.53 9.69
CA SER A 119 46.84 -27.95 9.76
C SER A 119 45.34 -28.31 9.84
N PRO A 120 44.91 -29.48 9.30
CA PRO A 120 43.50 -29.82 9.12
C PRO A 120 42.87 -30.36 10.40
N GLN A 121 41.92 -29.62 10.96
CA GLN A 121 40.87 -30.18 11.80
C GLN A 121 39.87 -30.90 10.89
N PRO A 122 39.39 -32.11 11.21
CA PRO A 122 38.29 -32.72 10.46
C PRO A 122 37.13 -31.72 10.39
N PRO A 123 36.61 -31.35 9.21
CA PRO A 123 35.47 -30.46 9.15
C PRO A 123 34.33 -31.14 9.92
N LEU A 124 33.85 -30.48 10.96
CA LEU A 124 32.53 -30.80 11.48
C LEU A 124 31.57 -30.75 10.28
N PRO A 125 30.67 -31.73 10.12
CA PRO A 125 29.68 -31.68 9.05
C PRO A 125 29.03 -30.30 9.07
N PRO A 126 28.90 -29.61 7.92
CA PRO A 126 28.25 -28.31 7.87
C PRO A 126 26.91 -28.45 8.59
N LEU A 127 26.71 -27.63 9.63
CA LEU A 127 25.39 -27.48 10.21
C LEU A 127 24.42 -27.27 9.03
N PRO A 128 23.34 -28.07 8.92
CA PRO A 128 22.37 -27.85 7.87
C PRO A 128 21.98 -26.37 7.90
N PRO A 129 21.96 -25.67 6.74
CA PRO A 129 21.53 -24.28 6.71
C PRO A 129 20.22 -24.19 7.49
N PRO A 130 20.03 -23.17 8.35
CA PRO A 130 18.77 -22.99 9.04
C PRO A 130 17.66 -23.13 8.01
N ALA A 131 16.75 -24.09 8.20
CA ALA A 131 15.69 -24.36 7.25
C ALA A 131 15.10 -23.01 6.85
N SER A 132 15.14 -22.68 5.55
CA SER A 132 14.67 -21.38 5.06
C SER A 132 13.23 -21.20 5.51
N GLN A 133 13.03 -20.44 6.59
CA GLN A 133 11.71 -20.27 7.16
C GLN A 133 10.90 -19.46 6.16
N ALA A 134 9.72 -19.96 5.80
CA ALA A 134 8.79 -19.21 4.98
C ALA A 134 8.53 -17.83 5.61
N ALA A 135 8.33 -16.82 4.79
CA ALA A 135 7.96 -15.49 5.28
C ALA A 135 6.67 -15.56 6.10
N THR A 136 6.59 -14.72 7.12
CA THR A 136 5.38 -14.54 7.93
C THR A 136 4.88 -13.11 7.82
N CYS A 137 3.58 -12.93 8.00
CA CYS A 137 2.92 -11.62 8.11
C CYS A 137 1.97 -11.71 9.30
N SER A 138 2.50 -12.05 10.47
CA SER A 138 1.67 -12.23 11.66
C SER A 138 1.26 -10.86 12.20
N VAL A 139 0.03 -10.79 12.70
CA VAL A 139 -0.43 -9.67 13.52
C VAL A 139 0.25 -9.80 14.87
N ALA A 140 1.29 -9.00 15.10
CA ALA A 140 2.03 -9.00 16.36
C ALA A 140 1.28 -8.21 17.45
N GLU A 141 0.62 -7.13 17.04
CA GLU A 141 -0.19 -6.28 17.92
C GLU A 141 -1.31 -5.63 17.09
N SER A 142 -2.48 -5.44 17.68
CA SER A 142 -3.55 -4.65 17.06
C SER A 142 -4.40 -3.99 18.12
N GLY A 143 -4.94 -2.83 17.79
CA GLY A 143 -5.92 -2.15 18.63
C GLY A 143 -6.68 -1.09 17.86
N GLY A 144 -7.80 -0.67 18.44
CA GLY A 144 -8.68 0.29 17.83
C GLY A 144 -9.35 1.17 18.86
N ARG A 145 -9.84 2.30 18.38
CA ARG A 145 -10.55 3.29 19.16
C ARG A 145 -11.84 3.63 18.48
N TYR A 146 -12.86 3.84 19.29
CA TYR A 146 -14.17 4.28 18.86
C TYR A 146 -14.52 5.57 19.59
N ARG A 147 -14.92 6.57 18.82
CA ARG A 147 -15.43 7.84 19.32
C ARG A 147 -16.97 7.84 19.19
N PRO A 148 -17.72 7.75 20.31
CA PRO A 148 -19.18 7.65 20.25
C PRO A 148 -19.87 8.87 19.67
N THR A 149 -19.35 10.07 19.90
CA THR A 149 -19.96 11.34 19.48
C THR A 149 -20.13 11.41 17.97
N ASP A 150 -19.07 11.10 17.22
CA ASP A 150 -19.06 11.14 15.75
C ASP A 150 -19.32 9.77 15.12
N ARG A 151 -19.42 8.74 15.97
CA ARG A 151 -19.53 7.33 15.62
C ARG A 151 -18.44 6.87 14.66
N VAL A 152 -17.21 7.30 14.94
CA VAL A 152 -16.04 6.98 14.14
C VAL A 152 -15.17 5.97 14.86
N ALA A 153 -14.68 4.95 14.16
CA ALA A 153 -13.66 4.04 14.67
C ALA A 153 -12.39 4.09 13.83
N ALA A 154 -11.23 4.00 14.49
CA ALA A 154 -9.93 3.86 13.86
C ALA A 154 -9.24 2.59 14.36
N ALA A 155 -8.37 2.00 13.54
CA ALA A 155 -7.60 0.82 13.89
C ALA A 155 -6.14 0.96 13.46
N GLY A 156 -5.28 0.36 14.27
CA GLY A 156 -3.84 0.24 14.01
C GLY A 156 -3.39 -1.20 14.24
N ILE A 157 -2.45 -1.64 13.42
CA ILE A 157 -1.87 -2.99 13.49
C ILE A 157 -0.36 -2.90 13.35
N ARG A 158 0.38 -3.67 14.14
CA ARG A 158 1.78 -3.98 13.88
C ARG A 158 1.87 -5.37 13.26
N LEU A 159 2.35 -5.43 12.02
CA LEU A 159 2.68 -6.68 11.35
C LEU A 159 4.15 -7.01 11.55
N SER A 160 4.46 -8.31 11.59
CA SER A 160 5.83 -8.79 11.70
C SER A 160 6.12 -9.90 10.71
N ASN A 161 7.29 -9.83 10.07
CA ASN A 161 7.89 -10.93 9.33
C ASN A 161 9.11 -11.43 10.09
N THR A 162 8.94 -12.59 10.73
CA THR A 162 9.97 -13.24 11.55
C THR A 162 10.95 -14.08 10.73
N SER A 163 10.72 -14.24 9.42
CA SER A 163 11.67 -14.96 8.55
C SER A 163 12.96 -14.18 8.43
N THR A 164 14.09 -14.88 8.45
CA THR A 164 15.44 -14.29 8.31
C THR A 164 15.94 -14.23 6.88
N GLY A 165 15.20 -14.78 5.91
CA GLY A 165 15.67 -14.86 4.52
C GLY A 165 14.58 -14.80 3.45
N LYS A 166 13.32 -14.58 3.84
CA LYS A 166 12.18 -14.45 2.92
C LYS A 166 11.38 -13.21 3.27
N ASP A 167 11.01 -12.46 2.24
CA ASP A 167 10.12 -11.32 2.39
C ASP A 167 8.67 -11.79 2.33
N ALA A 168 7.83 -11.22 3.19
CA ALA A 168 6.39 -11.37 3.07
C ALA A 168 5.91 -10.39 2.01
N THR A 169 5.22 -10.87 0.99
CA THR A 169 4.73 -10.05 -0.13
C THR A 169 3.26 -10.30 -0.37
N TRP A 170 2.60 -9.42 -1.15
CA TRP A 170 1.17 -9.54 -1.45
C TRP A 170 0.34 -9.65 -0.16
N ILE A 171 0.66 -8.77 0.79
CA ILE A 171 0.09 -8.86 2.12
C ILE A 171 -1.32 -8.26 2.07
N GLU A 172 -2.31 -9.04 2.48
CA GLU A 172 -3.67 -8.59 2.69
C GLU A 172 -3.93 -8.58 4.20
N VAL A 173 -4.32 -7.42 4.71
CA VAL A 173 -4.58 -7.18 6.13
C VAL A 173 -6.04 -6.83 6.29
N THR A 174 -6.71 -7.54 7.19
CA THR A 174 -8.12 -7.35 7.46
C THR A 174 -8.30 -6.89 8.90
N ALA A 175 -9.10 -5.83 9.09
CA ALA A 175 -9.54 -5.33 10.37
C ALA A 175 -11.07 -5.42 10.46
N ASN A 176 -11.58 -6.23 11.38
CA ASN A 176 -13.01 -6.32 11.67
C ASN A 176 -13.34 -5.57 12.96
N PHE A 177 -14.30 -4.67 12.88
CA PHE A 177 -14.86 -3.94 14.00
C PHE A 177 -16.14 -4.61 14.47
N TRP A 178 -16.20 -4.96 15.74
CA TRP A 178 -17.29 -5.72 16.33
C TRP A 178 -18.10 -4.86 17.29
N SER A 179 -19.42 -5.07 17.28
CA SER A 179 -20.35 -4.58 18.30
C SER A 179 -21.02 -5.79 18.95
N GLY A 180 -20.59 -6.13 20.17
CA GLY A 180 -20.87 -7.44 20.76
C GLY A 180 -20.32 -8.56 19.86
N ASP A 181 -21.20 -9.46 19.44
CA ASP A 181 -20.88 -10.60 18.58
C ASP A 181 -21.11 -10.34 17.08
N THR A 182 -21.44 -9.11 16.69
CA THR A 182 -21.69 -8.74 15.28
C THR A 182 -20.57 -7.90 14.71
N ILE A 183 -20.04 -8.30 13.55
CA ILE A 183 -19.15 -7.43 12.76
C ILE A 183 -19.98 -6.32 12.14
N VAL A 184 -19.64 -5.06 12.45
CA VAL A 184 -20.33 -3.87 11.94
C VAL A 184 -19.55 -3.16 10.84
N ALA A 185 -18.24 -3.37 10.77
CA ALA A 185 -17.41 -2.91 9.68
C ALA A 185 -16.22 -3.87 9.46
N THR A 186 -15.80 -3.98 8.20
CA THR A 186 -14.60 -4.71 7.79
C THR A 186 -13.82 -3.84 6.83
N GLU A 187 -12.57 -3.54 7.20
CA GLU A 187 -11.63 -2.83 6.35
C GLU A 187 -10.50 -3.76 5.91
N ASN A 188 -10.04 -3.58 4.67
CA ASN A 188 -8.95 -4.35 4.11
C ASN A 188 -7.88 -3.42 3.55
N ARG A 189 -6.62 -3.75 3.80
CA ARG A 189 -5.43 -3.04 3.27
C ARG A 189 -4.54 -4.04 2.55
N TYR A 190 -3.95 -3.59 1.45
CA TYR A 190 -2.96 -4.36 0.71
C TYR A 190 -1.63 -3.66 0.81
N LEU A 191 -0.60 -4.40 1.20
CA LEU A 191 0.78 -3.94 1.27
C LEU A 191 1.60 -4.76 0.28
N GLU A 192 2.62 -4.15 -0.29
CA GLU A 192 3.52 -4.81 -1.21
C GLU A 192 4.41 -5.79 -0.46
N ARG A 193 5.04 -5.34 0.64
CA ARG A 193 6.15 -6.10 1.26
C ARG A 193 6.40 -5.78 2.74
N ILE A 194 6.74 -6.81 3.51
CA ILE A 194 7.47 -6.69 4.79
C ILE A 194 8.81 -7.42 4.64
N PRO A 195 9.94 -6.72 4.67
CA PRO A 195 11.27 -7.34 4.57
C PRO A 195 11.49 -8.39 5.66
N ALA A 196 12.32 -9.38 5.34
CA ALA A 196 12.79 -10.38 6.30
C ALA A 196 13.29 -9.73 7.60
N GLY A 197 12.81 -10.21 8.74
CA GLY A 197 13.17 -9.74 10.08
C GLY A 197 12.62 -8.38 10.47
N GLN A 198 11.73 -7.78 9.68
CA GLN A 198 11.17 -6.45 9.95
C GLN A 198 9.71 -6.48 10.41
N SER A 199 9.30 -5.35 11.00
CA SER A 199 7.91 -5.04 11.30
C SER A 199 7.47 -3.80 10.53
N LEU A 200 6.18 -3.72 10.25
CA LEU A 200 5.56 -2.56 9.64
C LEU A 200 4.25 -2.23 10.37
N PHE A 201 3.95 -0.95 10.49
CA PHE A 201 2.66 -0.49 10.98
C PHE A 201 1.67 -0.37 9.84
N VAL A 202 0.41 -0.69 10.13
CA VAL A 202 -0.71 -0.57 9.19
C VAL A 202 -1.81 0.16 9.90
N GLY A 203 -2.15 1.33 9.36
CA GLY A 203 -3.31 2.07 9.81
C GLY A 203 -4.49 1.86 8.87
N PHE A 204 -5.69 2.05 9.41
CA PHE A 204 -6.92 2.02 8.63
C PHE A 204 -7.58 3.38 8.64
N ASP A 205 -8.28 3.69 7.55
CA ASP A 205 -9.15 4.86 7.53
C ASP A 205 -10.16 4.79 8.67
N SER A 206 -10.48 5.96 9.19
CA SER A 206 -11.57 6.10 10.15
C SER A 206 -12.90 5.68 9.50
N VAL A 207 -13.59 4.73 10.12
CA VAL A 207 -14.88 4.20 9.63
C VAL A 207 -16.04 4.75 10.46
N TYR A 208 -17.06 5.25 9.78
CA TYR A 208 -18.33 5.56 10.43
C TYR A 208 -19.11 4.28 10.68
N VAL A 209 -19.50 4.06 11.92
CA VAL A 209 -20.24 2.88 12.35
C VAL A 209 -21.55 3.32 12.99
N ASP A 210 -22.59 2.54 12.81
CA ASP A 210 -23.92 2.83 13.34
C ASP A 210 -24.10 2.36 14.79
N ARG A 211 -23.15 1.57 15.29
CA ARG A 211 -23.17 0.93 16.61
C ARG A 211 -21.83 1.08 17.34
N PRO A 212 -21.83 1.07 18.68
CA PRO A 212 -20.59 1.10 19.46
C PRO A 212 -19.68 -0.09 19.14
N ILE A 213 -18.39 0.19 18.96
CA ILE A 213 -17.38 -0.87 18.81
C ILE A 213 -16.94 -1.35 20.19
N THR A 214 -17.02 -2.66 20.40
CA THR A 214 -16.59 -3.32 21.64
C THR A 214 -15.31 -4.12 21.45
N LYS A 215 -14.95 -4.47 20.21
CA LYS A 215 -13.79 -5.31 19.91
C LYS A 215 -13.25 -5.07 18.51
N LEU A 216 -11.93 -5.15 18.36
CA LEU A 216 -11.23 -5.28 17.08
C LEU A 216 -10.71 -6.71 16.93
N SER A 217 -10.84 -7.29 15.75
CA SER A 217 -10.08 -8.51 15.40
C SER A 217 -9.36 -8.29 14.08
N SER A 218 -8.10 -8.69 14.03
CA SER A 218 -7.27 -8.47 12.87
C SER A 218 -6.53 -9.73 12.45
N PHE A 219 -6.39 -9.93 11.15
CA PHE A 219 -5.59 -11.01 10.60
C PHE A 219 -4.93 -10.55 9.31
N ALA A 220 -3.84 -11.21 8.93
CA ALA A 220 -3.15 -10.93 7.70
C ALA A 220 -2.77 -12.22 6.98
N THR A 221 -2.71 -12.14 5.66
CA THR A 221 -2.25 -13.22 4.78
C THR A 221 -1.21 -12.66 3.82
N CYS A 222 -0.26 -13.48 3.40
CA CYS A 222 0.82 -13.07 2.52
C CYS A 222 1.38 -14.26 1.76
N LYS A 223 2.20 -13.94 0.75
CA LYS A 223 3.07 -14.89 0.06
C LYS A 223 4.49 -14.77 0.61
N SER A 224 5.24 -15.85 0.45
CA SER A 224 6.66 -15.90 0.79
C SER A 224 7.48 -15.83 -0.49
N GLU A 225 8.30 -14.80 -0.63
CA GLU A 225 9.22 -14.63 -1.76
C GLU A 225 10.67 -14.53 -1.25
N PRO A 226 11.69 -14.88 -2.06
CA PRO A 226 13.08 -14.60 -1.72
C PRO A 226 13.27 -13.14 -1.31
N ALA A 227 14.10 -12.90 -0.29
CA ALA A 227 14.41 -11.54 0.11
C ALA A 227 14.95 -10.75 -1.08
N GLY A 228 14.33 -9.59 -1.37
CA GLY A 228 14.82 -8.68 -2.39
C GLY A 228 16.03 -7.88 -1.88
N ALA A 229 16.55 -6.98 -2.72
CA ALA A 229 17.44 -5.93 -2.21
C ALA A 229 16.75 -5.23 -1.04
N ALA A 230 17.44 -5.09 0.10
CA ALA A 230 16.85 -4.65 1.36
C ALA A 230 16.18 -3.27 1.20
N ARG A 231 14.86 -3.25 1.02
CA ARG A 231 14.03 -2.06 1.13
C ARG A 231 13.64 -1.92 2.60
N GLN A 232 14.53 -1.39 3.43
CA GLN A 232 14.23 -1.20 4.85
C GLN A 232 13.01 -0.29 5.00
N VAL A 233 12.06 -0.68 5.84
CA VAL A 233 10.95 0.19 6.18
C VAL A 233 11.50 1.37 6.99
N VAL A 234 11.24 2.60 6.54
CA VAL A 234 11.61 3.79 7.32
C VAL A 234 10.55 3.99 8.38
N GLY A 235 10.95 3.90 9.66
CA GLY A 235 10.10 4.18 10.80
C GLY A 235 10.45 5.50 11.48
N GLY A 236 9.52 6.06 12.24
CA GLY A 236 9.74 7.24 13.05
C GLY A 236 8.61 7.50 14.04
N THR A 237 8.70 8.64 14.74
CA THR A 237 7.67 9.10 15.68
C THR A 237 6.94 10.33 15.14
N ALA A 238 5.68 10.46 15.51
CA ALA A 238 4.82 11.58 15.13
C ALA A 238 4.15 12.18 16.36
N THR A 239 3.45 13.30 16.18
CA THR A 239 2.78 14.05 17.23
C THR A 239 1.31 14.25 16.90
N ALA A 240 0.46 14.27 17.92
CA ALA A 240 -0.93 14.68 17.80
C ALA A 240 -1.05 16.17 18.13
N VAL A 241 -1.78 16.91 17.29
CA VAL A 241 -2.09 18.33 17.47
C VAL A 241 -3.60 18.48 17.50
N PRO A 242 -4.19 19.02 18.59
CA PRO A 242 -5.61 19.36 18.61
C PRO A 242 -5.99 20.31 17.47
N THR A 243 -7.14 20.07 16.84
CA THR A 243 -7.70 20.99 15.85
C THR A 243 -8.86 21.81 16.44
N VAL A 244 -9.32 22.80 15.67
CA VAL A 244 -10.50 23.61 16.00
C VAL A 244 -11.83 22.87 15.83
N LEU A 245 -11.84 21.70 15.19
CA LEU A 245 -13.03 20.89 14.92
C LEU A 245 -13.30 19.83 16.00
N ASP A 246 -12.73 20.00 17.19
CA ASP A 246 -12.82 19.05 18.30
C ASP A 246 -12.27 17.67 17.94
N ASP A 247 -11.20 17.60 17.15
CA ASP A 247 -10.52 16.37 16.76
C ASP A 247 -9.00 16.59 16.74
N ILE A 248 -8.21 15.65 16.22
CA ILE A 248 -6.75 15.80 16.14
C ILE A 248 -6.24 15.69 14.71
N ASP A 249 -5.12 16.37 14.47
CA ASP A 249 -4.23 16.10 13.35
C ASP A 249 -3.01 15.34 13.84
N VAL A 250 -2.60 14.35 13.06
CA VAL A 250 -1.34 13.62 13.27
C VAL A 250 -0.31 14.20 12.31
N GLN A 251 0.81 14.64 12.87
CA GLN A 251 1.89 15.30 12.13
C GLN A 251 3.22 14.61 12.38
N GLY A 252 3.97 14.36 11.31
CA GLY A 252 5.28 13.74 11.38
C GLY A 252 6.19 14.19 10.25
N GLN A 253 7.43 13.73 10.31
CA GLN A 253 8.45 14.05 9.31
C GLN A 253 9.37 12.84 9.13
N PHE A 254 9.81 12.58 7.89
CA PHE A 254 10.79 11.55 7.60
C PHE A 254 11.77 11.99 6.52
N THR A 255 12.95 11.40 6.52
CA THR A 255 13.95 11.56 5.46
C THR A 255 13.94 10.34 4.56
N ASN A 256 13.88 10.54 3.24
CA ASN A 256 13.97 9.44 2.28
C ASN A 256 15.37 8.84 2.27
N THR A 257 15.54 7.70 2.92
CA THR A 257 16.79 6.92 2.93
C THR A 257 16.83 5.80 1.89
N TYR A 258 15.78 5.68 1.05
CA TYR A 258 15.76 4.71 -0.04
C TYR A 258 16.71 5.13 -1.17
N PRO A 259 17.25 4.17 -1.95
CA PRO A 259 18.15 4.46 -3.07
C PRO A 259 17.42 5.05 -4.30
N PHE A 260 16.15 5.44 -4.17
CA PHE A 260 15.33 6.00 -5.23
C PHE A 260 14.41 7.10 -4.70
N THR A 261 13.93 7.94 -5.60
CA THR A 261 12.92 8.96 -5.28
C THR A 261 11.60 8.28 -4.96
N LEU A 262 11.00 8.61 -3.83
CA LEU A 262 9.66 8.15 -3.48
C LEU A 262 8.63 8.89 -4.31
N SER A 263 7.62 8.16 -4.80
CA SER A 263 6.42 8.67 -5.44
C SER A 263 5.57 9.46 -4.44
N SER A 264 4.60 10.24 -4.93
CA SER A 264 3.52 10.83 -4.11
C SER A 264 2.46 9.79 -3.70
N LEU A 265 2.73 8.50 -3.95
CA LEU A 265 1.90 7.36 -3.58
C LEU A 265 2.61 6.45 -2.56
N ALA A 266 3.79 6.83 -2.09
CA ALA A 266 4.45 6.13 -0.99
C ALA A 266 3.56 6.27 0.26
N ALA A 267 3.13 5.14 0.80
CA ALA A 267 2.19 5.11 1.91
C ALA A 267 2.93 5.41 3.22
N ILE A 268 2.29 6.21 4.06
CA ILE A 268 2.74 6.50 5.42
C ILE A 268 1.66 5.98 6.35
N ASP A 269 1.92 4.83 6.95
CA ASP A 269 1.02 4.19 7.90
C ASP A 269 1.48 4.53 9.32
N TYR A 270 0.55 4.86 10.20
CA TYR A 270 0.85 5.15 11.60
C TYR A 270 -0.09 4.42 12.55
N VAL A 271 0.41 4.19 13.76
CA VAL A 271 -0.35 3.69 14.90
C VAL A 271 -0.24 4.66 16.06
N THR A 272 -1.30 4.75 16.83
CA THR A 272 -1.35 5.52 18.07
C THR A 272 -1.28 4.56 19.25
N ARG A 273 -0.60 4.96 20.33
CA ARG A 273 -0.54 4.20 21.58
C ARG A 273 -1.25 4.92 22.72
N GLY A 274 -1.92 4.13 23.56
CA GLY A 274 -2.46 4.58 24.83
C GLY A 274 -1.36 4.74 25.89
N SER A 275 -1.74 5.28 27.06
CA SER A 275 -0.85 5.38 28.23
C SER A 275 -0.42 4.01 28.77
N ASP A 276 -1.13 2.94 28.43
CA ASP A 276 -0.79 1.55 28.71
C ASP A 276 0.24 0.97 27.73
N GLY A 277 0.71 1.77 26.77
CA GLY A 277 1.68 1.39 25.75
C GLY A 277 1.11 0.52 24.64
N LYS A 278 -0.20 0.21 24.66
CA LYS A 278 -0.83 -0.62 23.62
C LYS A 278 -1.30 0.22 22.45
N ILE A 279 -1.31 -0.36 21.26
CA ILE A 279 -1.96 0.26 20.10
C ILE A 279 -3.44 0.50 20.44
N ASN A 280 -3.91 1.73 20.22
CA ASN A 280 -5.29 2.13 20.43
C ASN A 280 -5.90 2.78 19.19
N GLY A 281 -5.27 2.69 18.01
CA GLY A 281 -5.75 3.31 16.80
C GLY A 281 -4.64 3.47 15.77
N GLY A 282 -4.95 4.13 14.67
CA GLY A 282 -4.03 4.35 13.58
C GLY A 282 -4.69 5.05 12.40
N GLY A 283 -3.95 5.15 11.31
CA GLY A 283 -4.42 5.68 10.04
C GLY A 283 -3.31 5.63 9.01
N PHE A 284 -3.60 6.04 7.78
CA PHE A 284 -2.59 6.11 6.75
C PHE A 284 -2.79 7.34 5.87
N THR A 285 -1.70 7.86 5.35
CA THR A 285 -1.69 8.92 4.34
C THR A 285 -0.69 8.56 3.25
N PHE A 286 -0.48 9.48 2.32
CA PHE A 286 0.55 9.37 1.31
C PHE A 286 1.46 10.60 1.37
N THR A 287 2.67 10.44 0.86
CA THR A 287 3.53 11.57 0.55
C THR A 287 2.80 12.58 -0.34
N SER A 288 2.82 13.86 0.02
CA SER A 288 2.10 14.90 -0.72
C SER A 288 2.77 15.26 -2.06
N SER A 289 4.02 14.84 -2.25
CA SER A 289 4.81 15.02 -3.46
C SER A 289 5.86 13.91 -3.59
N ARG A 290 6.59 13.91 -4.71
CA ARG A 290 7.80 13.10 -4.83
C ARG A 290 8.83 13.53 -3.77
N VAL A 291 9.56 12.57 -3.21
CA VAL A 291 10.60 12.82 -2.19
C VAL A 291 11.95 12.32 -2.72
N PRO A 292 12.85 13.21 -3.17
CA PRO A 292 14.17 12.81 -3.65
C PRO A 292 14.98 12.04 -2.60
N VAL A 293 15.98 11.28 -3.04
CA VAL A 293 16.92 10.58 -2.14
C VAL A 293 17.60 11.61 -1.22
N GLY A 294 17.59 11.35 0.09
CA GLY A 294 18.15 12.23 1.12
C GLY A 294 17.30 13.45 1.47
N ALA A 295 16.19 13.70 0.76
CA ALA A 295 15.29 14.79 1.08
C ALA A 295 14.35 14.44 2.24
N THR A 296 13.93 15.46 2.97
CA THR A 296 13.03 15.34 4.12
C THR A 296 11.65 15.90 3.78
N MET A 297 10.60 15.19 4.20
CA MET A 297 9.21 15.56 3.97
C MET A 297 8.43 15.54 5.30
N GLY A 298 7.68 16.61 5.54
CA GLY A 298 6.63 16.64 6.55
C GLY A 298 5.32 16.08 5.99
N TRP A 299 4.52 15.46 6.83
CA TRP A 299 3.20 14.92 6.50
C TRP A 299 2.21 15.21 7.61
N GLN A 300 0.94 15.30 7.24
CA GLN A 300 -0.17 15.57 8.14
C GLN A 300 -1.39 14.79 7.68
N ILE A 301 -2.16 14.29 8.64
CA ILE A 301 -3.44 13.66 8.38
C ILE A 301 -4.41 13.95 9.52
N HIS A 302 -5.64 14.22 9.13
CA HIS A 302 -6.76 14.44 10.02
C HIS A 302 -7.28 13.10 10.59
N ASN A 303 -7.42 12.98 11.91
CA ASN A 303 -7.93 11.79 12.59
C ASN A 303 -9.14 12.10 13.51
N PRO A 304 -10.37 11.85 13.05
CA PRO A 304 -11.58 12.16 13.81
C PRO A 304 -11.89 11.16 14.94
N ALA A 305 -11.16 10.03 15.04
CA ALA A 305 -11.39 9.04 16.09
C ALA A 305 -10.84 9.48 17.48
N PHE A 306 -10.10 10.59 17.54
CA PHE A 306 -9.53 11.13 18.77
C PHE A 306 -10.14 12.49 19.11
N SER A 307 -10.38 12.69 20.41
CA SER A 307 -10.75 14.00 20.97
C SER A 307 -9.49 14.76 21.38
N PRO A 308 -9.48 16.12 21.30
CA PRO A 308 -8.44 16.97 21.86
C PRO A 308 -8.11 16.69 23.32
N THR A 309 -9.09 16.21 24.10
CA THR A 309 -8.92 15.91 25.53
C THR A 309 -8.37 14.50 25.79
N GLU A 310 -8.22 13.69 24.75
CA GLU A 310 -7.84 12.27 24.84
C GLU A 310 -6.72 11.95 23.86
N LEU A 311 -5.65 12.74 23.92
CA LEU A 311 -4.50 12.58 23.03
C LEU A 311 -3.83 11.21 23.22
N PRO A 312 -3.33 10.59 22.15
CA PRO A 312 -2.50 9.40 22.27
C PRO A 312 -1.20 9.72 23.02
N ALA A 313 -0.70 8.75 23.78
CA ALA A 313 0.54 8.90 24.55
C ALA A 313 1.78 8.94 23.65
N SER A 314 1.75 8.18 22.54
CA SER A 314 2.77 8.24 21.49
C SER A 314 2.20 7.84 20.14
N ILE A 315 2.88 8.23 19.08
CA ILE A 315 2.55 7.87 17.70
C ILE A 315 3.81 7.38 17.01
N GLU A 316 3.72 6.22 16.38
CA GLU A 316 4.78 5.63 15.59
C GLU A 316 4.28 5.46 14.16
N PHE A 317 5.16 5.64 13.18
CA PHE A 317 4.81 5.48 11.77
C PHE A 317 5.86 4.68 11.01
N THR A 318 5.43 4.14 9.87
CA THR A 318 6.28 3.50 8.88
C THR A 318 5.95 4.01 7.48
N VAL A 319 6.97 4.14 6.65
CA VAL A 319 6.83 4.51 5.24
C VAL A 319 7.05 3.27 4.38
N GLU A 320 6.04 2.92 3.58
CA GLU A 320 6.18 1.90 2.56
C GLU A 320 6.71 2.55 1.27
N PRO A 321 7.83 2.05 0.71
CA PRO A 321 8.44 2.70 -0.43
C PRO A 321 7.72 2.38 -1.74
N GLU A 322 7.25 3.43 -2.42
CA GLU A 322 6.76 3.35 -3.80
C GLU A 322 7.71 4.17 -4.71
N PRO A 323 8.46 3.56 -5.63
CA PRO A 323 9.32 4.29 -6.57
C PRO A 323 8.53 5.26 -7.47
N ALA A 324 9.12 6.44 -7.75
CA ALA A 324 8.51 7.53 -8.55
C ALA A 324 8.65 7.42 -10.07
#